data_AF-A0A4R1FQB9-F1
#
_entry.id   AF-A0A4R1FQB9-F1
#
_cell.length_a   1.000
_cell.length_b   1.000
_cell.length_c   1.000
_cell.angle_alpha   90.00
_cell.angle_beta   90.00
_cell.angle_gamma   90.00
#
_symmetry.space_group_name_H-M   'P 1'
#
loop_
_entity.id
_entity.type
_entity.pdbx_description
1 polymer ?
#
loop_
_entity_poly.entity_id
_entity_poly.type
_entity_poly.pdbx_seq_one_letter_code
_entity_poly.pdbx_strand_id
1 'polypeptide(L)'
;MAAPWIVDDQLWAVIEPLLPVKAPGTPGPARMNDRLVLQGILFVLITGIGWEDLPPELGFGSGMTCWRRLRDWQTAGVFEAMHTTILAHCHRAGLVDFDRVIPDGSHVRAKKGAPTPAPARSTAAKPERNTTS
;
A
#
# COMPACT_ATOMS: atom_id res chain seq x y z
N MET A 1 -22.48 10.14 -10.34
CA MET A 1 -21.89 8.91 -9.78
C MET A 1 -20.74 9.35 -8.88
N ALA A 2 -20.67 8.86 -7.65
CA ALA A 2 -19.53 9.17 -6.78
C ALA A 2 -18.26 8.58 -7.40
N ALA A 3 -17.11 9.24 -7.25
CA ALA A 3 -15.86 8.71 -7.76
C ALA A 3 -15.55 7.37 -7.06
N PRO A 4 -15.00 6.37 -7.78
CA PRO A 4 -14.89 5.00 -7.28
C PRO A 4 -13.91 4.83 -6.10
N TRP A 5 -13.11 5.84 -5.80
CA TRP A 5 -12.22 5.90 -4.64
C TRP A 5 -12.86 6.57 -3.42
N ILE A 6 -14.10 7.04 -3.50
CA ILE A 6 -14.80 7.63 -2.36
C ILE A 6 -15.42 6.52 -1.51
N VAL A 7 -14.94 6.41 -0.27
CA VAL A 7 -15.48 5.48 0.73
C VAL A 7 -16.60 6.21 1.46
N ASP A 8 -17.84 5.78 1.27
CA ASP A 8 -19.00 6.29 2.00
C ASP A 8 -19.01 5.84 3.47
N ASP A 9 -19.91 6.41 4.27
CA ASP A 9 -19.96 6.16 5.72
C ASP A 9 -20.36 4.72 6.06
N GLN A 10 -21.20 4.08 5.24
CA GLN A 10 -21.64 2.70 5.47
C GLN A 10 -20.50 1.72 5.22
N LEU A 11 -19.78 1.90 4.10
CA LEU A 11 -18.59 1.12 3.80
C LEU A 11 -17.49 1.38 4.84
N TRP A 12 -17.31 2.65 5.25
CA TRP A 12 -16.33 3.00 6.27
C TRP A 12 -16.63 2.33 7.62
N ALA A 13 -17.90 2.28 8.05
CA ALA A 13 -18.28 1.62 9.30
C ALA A 13 -17.95 0.12 9.35
N VAL A 14 -17.87 -0.55 8.20
CA VAL A 14 -17.43 -1.94 8.09
C VAL A 14 -15.91 -2.07 8.11
N ILE A 15 -15.21 -1.10 7.50
CA ILE A 15 -13.75 -1.12 7.32
C ILE A 15 -13.01 -0.67 8.57
N GLU A 16 -13.42 0.44 9.17
CA GLU A 16 -12.80 1.06 10.34
C GLU A 16 -12.45 0.07 11.46
N PRO A 17 -13.35 -0.83 11.92
CA PRO A 17 -13.03 -1.76 13.00
C PRO A 17 -11.99 -2.83 12.64
N LEU A 18 -11.71 -3.02 11.35
CA LEU A 18 -10.70 -3.98 10.87
C LEU A 18 -9.30 -3.37 10.86
N LEU A 19 -9.19 -2.04 10.98
CA LEU A 19 -7.92 -1.34 10.91
C LEU A 19 -7.13 -1.47 12.23
N PRO A 20 -5.80 -1.62 12.15
CA PRO A 20 -4.96 -1.76 13.34
C PRO A 20 -4.95 -0.46 14.15
N VAL A 21 -5.55 -0.52 15.33
CA VAL A 21 -5.57 0.59 16.29
C VAL A 21 -4.15 0.82 16.82
N LYS A 22 -3.67 2.08 16.82
CA LYS A 22 -2.40 2.42 17.50
C LYS A 22 -2.60 2.23 18.99
N ALA A 23 -1.72 1.48 19.64
CA ALA A 23 -1.71 1.45 21.10
C ALA A 23 -1.53 2.88 21.66
N PRO A 24 -2.33 3.29 22.66
CA PRO A 24 -2.17 4.60 23.28
C PRO A 24 -0.75 4.75 23.84
N GLY A 25 -0.14 5.92 23.65
CA GLY A 25 1.24 6.19 24.08
C GLY A 25 2.33 5.82 23.07
N THR A 26 1.99 5.32 21.88
CA THR A 26 3.02 5.05 20.85
C THR A 26 3.64 6.37 20.35
N PRO A 27 4.97 6.56 20.44
CA PRO A 27 5.65 7.77 20.01
C PRO A 27 5.40 8.13 18.53
N GLY A 28 5.57 9.40 18.20
CA GLY A 28 5.55 9.93 16.84
C GLY A 28 4.30 10.76 16.49
N PRO A 29 4.28 11.34 15.27
CA PRO A 29 3.24 12.27 14.83
C PRO A 29 1.84 11.65 14.89
N ALA A 30 0.83 12.53 15.05
CA ALA A 30 -0.56 12.14 14.91
C ALA A 30 -0.78 11.44 13.56
N ARG A 31 -1.48 10.31 13.58
CA ARG A 31 -1.79 9.58 12.35
C ARG A 31 -2.77 10.42 11.54
N MET A 32 -2.51 10.50 10.24
CA MET A 32 -3.48 11.04 9.29
C MET A 32 -4.75 10.18 9.32
N ASN A 33 -5.89 10.80 9.05
CA ASN A 33 -7.19 10.14 9.02
C ASN A 33 -7.15 8.91 8.10
N ASP A 34 -7.46 7.74 8.66
CA ASP A 34 -7.31 6.47 7.97
C ASP A 34 -8.27 6.32 6.79
N ARG A 35 -9.42 7.00 6.82
CA ARG A 35 -10.36 7.05 5.71
C ARG A 35 -9.78 7.80 4.52
N LEU A 36 -9.16 8.95 4.76
CA LEU A 36 -8.49 9.73 3.70
C LEU A 36 -7.33 8.94 3.09
N VAL A 37 -6.56 8.24 3.93
CA VAL A 37 -5.47 7.37 3.46
C VAL A 37 -6.02 6.23 2.61
N LEU A 38 -7.12 5.59 3.02
CA LEU A 38 -7.77 4.53 2.23
C LEU A 38 -8.25 5.07 0.88
N GLN A 39 -8.90 6.24 0.85
CA GLN A 39 -9.32 6.88 -0.40
C GLN A 39 -8.13 7.20 -1.31
N GLY A 40 -7.01 7.65 -0.76
CA GLY A 40 -5.75 7.84 -1.51
C GLY A 40 -5.17 6.56 -2.08
N ILE A 41 -5.16 5.48 -1.28
CA ILE A 41 -4.77 4.14 -1.75
C ILE A 41 -5.66 3.70 -2.92
N LEU A 42 -6.99 3.79 -2.76
CA LEU A 42 -7.93 3.43 -3.82
C LEU A 42 -7.73 4.28 -5.08
N PHE A 43 -7.50 5.59 -4.93
CA PHE A 43 -7.23 6.47 -6.05
C PHE A 43 -6.03 5.98 -6.87
N VAL A 44 -4.88 5.73 -6.22
CA VAL A 44 -3.67 5.24 -6.88
C VAL A 44 -3.89 3.89 -7.54
N LEU A 45 -4.58 2.95 -6.85
CA LEU A 45 -4.83 1.61 -7.38
C LEU A 45 -5.79 1.60 -8.57
N ILE A 46 -6.80 2.47 -8.57
CA ILE A 46 -7.80 2.56 -9.65
C ILE A 46 -7.23 3.31 -10.87
N THR A 47 -6.50 4.39 -10.63
CA THR A 47 -5.94 5.22 -11.72
C THR A 47 -4.63 4.67 -12.27
N GLY A 48 -3.93 3.83 -11.50
CA GLY A 48 -2.66 3.23 -11.89
C GLY A 48 -1.47 4.18 -11.88
N ILE A 49 -1.61 5.38 -11.30
CA ILE A 49 -0.53 6.36 -11.22
C ILE A 49 0.57 5.91 -10.24
N GLY A 50 1.73 6.56 -10.30
CA GLY A 50 2.76 6.39 -9.27
C GLY A 50 2.31 6.94 -7.92
N TRP A 51 2.80 6.35 -6.82
CA TRP A 51 2.60 6.89 -5.47
C TRP A 51 3.17 8.31 -5.32
N GLU A 52 4.16 8.66 -6.12
CA GLU A 52 4.82 9.97 -6.13
C GLU A 52 3.96 11.03 -6.86
N ASP A 53 3.07 10.57 -7.74
CA ASP A 53 2.23 11.40 -8.60
C ASP A 53 0.85 11.67 -7.98
N LEU A 54 0.61 11.20 -6.75
CA LEU A 54 -0.67 11.43 -6.07
C LEU A 54 -0.89 12.93 -5.86
N PRO A 55 -1.94 13.53 -6.45
CA PRO A 55 -2.14 14.98 -6.37
C PRO A 55 -2.38 15.42 -4.92
N PRO A 56 -1.55 16.32 -4.35
CA PRO A 56 -1.69 16.77 -2.97
C PRO A 56 -3.00 17.55 -2.74
N GLU A 57 -3.59 18.13 -3.79
CA GLU A 57 -4.83 18.89 -3.76
C GLU A 57 -6.04 18.05 -3.33
N LEU A 58 -5.96 16.72 -3.49
CA LEU A 58 -7.03 15.79 -3.09
C LEU A 58 -7.09 15.58 -1.58
N GLY A 59 -6.09 16.03 -0.82
CA GLY A 59 -6.11 15.96 0.65
C GLY A 59 -5.95 14.55 1.23
N PHE A 60 -5.59 13.54 0.43
CA PHE A 60 -5.30 12.17 0.89
C PHE A 60 -3.92 12.04 1.56
N GLY A 61 -3.19 13.16 1.65
CA GLY A 61 -1.79 13.26 2.06
C GLY A 61 -0.82 12.70 1.02
N SER A 62 0.43 12.47 1.42
CA SER A 62 1.44 12.01 0.47
C SER A 62 1.18 10.58 0.02
N GLY A 63 1.41 10.27 -1.25
CA GLY A 63 1.24 8.88 -1.70
C GLY A 63 2.27 7.93 -1.07
N MET A 64 3.40 8.43 -0.58
CA MET A 64 4.32 7.64 0.25
C MET A 64 3.71 7.25 1.62
N THR A 65 2.91 8.14 2.22
CA THR A 65 2.12 7.83 3.43
C THR A 65 1.08 6.75 3.12
N CYS A 66 0.41 6.86 1.97
CA CYS A 66 -0.55 5.86 1.50
C CYS A 66 0.11 4.49 1.30
N TRP A 67 1.27 4.45 0.63
CA TRP A 67 2.01 3.22 0.39
C TRP A 67 2.48 2.55 1.69
N ARG A 68 3.05 3.33 2.63
CA ARG A 68 3.45 2.80 3.95
C ARG A 68 2.26 2.21 4.68
N ARG A 69 1.11 2.90 4.63
CA ARG A 69 -0.10 2.42 5.28
C ARG A 69 -0.66 1.16 4.64
N LEU A 70 -0.69 1.10 3.32
CA LEU A 70 -1.07 -0.10 2.57
C LEU A 70 -0.23 -1.30 3.01
N ARG A 71 1.09 -1.13 3.10
CA ARG A 71 2.00 -2.17 3.57
C ARG A 71 1.73 -2.59 5.02
N ASP A 72 1.52 -1.64 5.93
CA ASP A 72 1.23 -1.93 7.33
C ASP A 72 -0.10 -2.71 7.46
N TRP A 73 -1.12 -2.32 6.71
CA TRP A 73 -2.42 -3.00 6.68
C TRP A 73 -2.36 -4.39 6.05
N GLN A 74 -1.59 -4.56 4.98
CA GLN A 74 -1.31 -5.89 4.41
C GLN A 74 -0.62 -6.79 5.43
N THR A 75 0.37 -6.27 6.15
CA THR A 75 1.10 -7.04 7.17
C THR A 75 0.19 -7.39 8.36
N ALA A 76 -0.78 -6.53 8.68
CA ALA A 76 -1.75 -6.75 9.74
C ALA A 76 -2.95 -7.63 9.31
N GLY A 77 -3.01 -8.11 8.07
CA GLY A 77 -4.11 -8.96 7.58
C GLY A 77 -5.44 -8.23 7.36
N VAL A 78 -5.42 -6.90 7.25
CA VAL A 78 -6.64 -6.08 7.13
C VAL A 78 -7.48 -6.47 5.92
N PHE A 79 -6.84 -6.71 4.77
CA PHE A 79 -7.54 -7.06 3.53
C PHE A 79 -8.16 -8.47 3.59
N GLU A 80 -7.50 -9.40 4.29
CA GLU A 80 -8.01 -10.75 4.51
C GLU A 80 -9.24 -10.72 5.43
N ALA A 81 -9.18 -9.88 6.47
CA ALA A 81 -10.32 -9.63 7.36
C ALA A 81 -11.49 -9.00 6.59
N MET A 82 -11.23 -7.99 5.75
CA MET A 82 -12.26 -7.36 4.90
C MET A 82 -12.93 -8.37 3.98
N HIS A 83 -12.15 -9.19 3.27
CA HIS A 83 -12.68 -10.21 2.39
C HIS A 83 -13.58 -11.20 3.14
N THR A 84 -13.15 -11.64 4.32
CA THR A 84 -13.93 -12.54 5.18
C THR A 84 -15.23 -11.90 5.66
N THR A 85 -15.20 -10.63 6.07
CA THR A 85 -16.39 -9.89 6.51
C THR A 85 -17.40 -9.70 5.37
N ILE A 86 -16.93 -9.36 4.17
CA ILE A 86 -17.77 -9.23 2.98
C ILE A 86 -18.39 -10.58 2.62
N LEU A 87 -17.59 -11.65 2.57
CA LEU A 87 -18.09 -13.01 2.32
C LEU A 87 -19.14 -13.43 3.35
N ALA A 88 -18.92 -13.15 4.63
CA ALA A 88 -19.88 -13.46 5.69
C ALA A 88 -21.20 -12.67 5.51
N HIS A 89 -21.12 -11.40 5.10
CA HIS A 89 -22.30 -10.60 4.79
C HIS A 89 -23.06 -11.15 3.58
N CYS A 90 -22.35 -11.48 2.51
CA CYS A 90 -22.95 -12.01 1.29
C CYS A 90 -23.55 -13.41 1.48
N HIS A 91 -22.90 -14.28 2.25
CA HIS A 91 -23.44 -15.58 2.66
C HIS A 91 -24.75 -15.38 3.42
N ARG A 92 -24.76 -14.49 4.43
CA ARG A 92 -25.95 -14.24 5.25
C ARG A 92 -27.09 -13.59 4.46
N ALA A 93 -26.77 -12.83 3.41
CA ALA A 93 -27.74 -12.22 2.51
C ALA A 93 -28.22 -13.16 1.38
N GLY A 94 -27.68 -14.38 1.28
CA GLY A 94 -28.02 -15.33 0.21
C GLY A 94 -27.56 -14.88 -1.18
N LEU A 95 -26.58 -13.97 -1.26
CA LEU A 95 -26.13 -13.33 -2.50
C LEU A 95 -24.92 -14.02 -3.16
N VAL A 96 -24.41 -15.11 -2.56
CA VAL A 96 -23.28 -15.87 -3.11
C VAL A 96 -23.69 -17.33 -3.29
N ASP A 97 -23.77 -17.73 -4.56
CA ASP A 97 -23.83 -19.12 -4.98
C ASP A 97 -22.39 -19.60 -5.24
N PHE A 98 -21.87 -20.42 -4.32
CA PHE A 98 -20.47 -20.85 -4.27
C PHE A 98 -20.08 -21.81 -5.42
N ASP A 99 -21.01 -22.20 -6.29
CA ASP A 99 -20.75 -23.04 -7.46
C ASP A 99 -20.06 -22.28 -8.61
N ARG A 100 -20.03 -20.93 -8.57
CA ARG A 100 -19.62 -20.10 -9.73
C ARG A 100 -18.45 -19.14 -9.52
N VAL A 101 -17.90 -19.02 -8.30
CA VAL A 101 -16.87 -17.99 -8.01
C VAL A 101 -15.46 -18.60 -8.03
N ILE A 102 -14.85 -18.61 -9.20
CA ILE A 102 -13.40 -18.79 -9.38
C ILE A 102 -12.71 -17.50 -8.90
N PRO A 103 -11.78 -17.55 -7.93
CA PRO A 103 -11.04 -16.36 -7.51
C PRO A 103 -9.91 -16.09 -8.51
N ASP A 104 -10.07 -15.14 -9.44
CA ASP A 104 -8.94 -14.61 -10.23
C ASP A 104 -8.12 -13.59 -9.41
N GLY A 105 -7.64 -14.03 -8.25
CA GLY A 105 -6.67 -13.33 -7.43
C GLY A 105 -5.26 -13.84 -7.70
N SER A 106 -4.84 -13.88 -8.97
CA SER A 106 -3.47 -14.23 -9.34
C SER A 106 -2.52 -13.14 -8.84
N HIS A 107 -2.00 -13.28 -7.63
CA HIS A 107 -0.81 -12.55 -7.17
C HIS A 107 0.36 -12.84 -8.10
N VAL A 108 0.54 -12.03 -9.15
CA VAL A 108 1.77 -12.05 -9.94
C VAL A 108 2.86 -11.39 -9.11
N ARG A 109 3.69 -12.22 -8.48
CA ARG A 109 5.02 -11.81 -8.02
C ARG A 109 5.80 -11.35 -9.26
N ALA A 110 5.88 -10.05 -9.50
CA ALA A 110 6.80 -9.49 -10.49
C ALA A 110 8.24 -9.70 -9.97
N LYS A 111 8.84 -10.83 -10.34
CA LYS A 111 10.27 -11.08 -10.17
C LYS A 111 11.01 -10.32 -11.29
N LYS A 112 10.97 -8.98 -11.28
CA LYS A 112 11.80 -8.19 -12.19
C LYS A 112 13.18 -8.03 -11.54
N GLY A 113 14.05 -8.99 -11.85
CA GLY A 113 15.46 -8.94 -11.51
C GLY A 113 16.08 -7.66 -12.06
N ALA A 114 16.67 -6.85 -11.18
CA ALA A 114 17.71 -5.93 -11.59
C ALA A 114 18.99 -6.74 -11.83
N PRO A 115 19.68 -6.61 -12.97
CA PRO A 115 21.06 -7.04 -13.07
C PRO A 115 21.90 -6.25 -12.05
N THR A 116 22.71 -6.98 -11.29
CA THR A 116 23.75 -6.45 -10.39
C THR A 116 24.51 -5.29 -11.06
N PRO A 117 24.72 -4.14 -10.41
CA PRO A 117 25.67 -3.14 -10.90
C PRO A 117 27.05 -3.79 -11.00
N ALA A 118 27.67 -3.73 -12.18
CA ALA A 118 29.05 -4.16 -12.35
C ALA A 118 29.96 -3.42 -11.35
N PRO A 119 30.99 -4.08 -10.78
CA PRO A 119 31.89 -3.42 -9.85
C PRO A 119 32.55 -2.22 -10.52
N ALA A 120 32.51 -1.07 -9.84
CA ALA A 120 33.22 0.13 -10.25
C ALA A 120 34.72 -0.19 -10.41
N ARG A 121 35.31 0.21 -11.55
CA ARG A 121 36.77 0.21 -11.68
C ARG A 121 37.33 1.18 -10.63
N SER A 122 37.97 0.63 -9.62
CA SER A 122 38.88 1.39 -8.76
C SER A 122 40.01 1.92 -9.64
N THR A 123 39.99 3.21 -9.95
CA THR A 123 41.19 3.91 -10.39
C THR A 123 42.08 4.04 -9.18
N ALA A 124 42.92 3.01 -8.95
CA ALA A 124 44.03 3.11 -8.04
C ALA A 124 44.90 4.29 -8.46
N ALA A 125 45.02 5.29 -7.59
CA ALA A 125 46.08 6.27 -7.69
C ALA A 125 47.42 5.51 -7.58
N LYS A 126 48.23 5.62 -8.64
CA LYS A 126 49.58 5.08 -8.71
C LYS A 126 50.43 5.74 -7.62
N PRO A 127 51.16 4.99 -6.77
CA PRO A 127 52.16 5.59 -5.91
C PRO A 127 53.37 5.94 -6.78
N GLU A 128 53.68 7.22 -6.88
CA GLU A 128 54.94 7.68 -7.44
C GLU A 128 55.99 7.86 -6.34
N ARG A 129 57.21 7.55 -6.75
CA ARG A 129 58.37 7.16 -5.96
C ARG A 129 59.16 8.41 -5.59
N ASN A 130 59.52 8.51 -4.33
CA ASN A 130 60.49 9.45 -3.77
C ASN A 130 61.92 9.23 -4.31
N THR A 131 62.61 10.33 -4.64
CA THR A 131 64.08 10.56 -4.87
C THR A 131 64.18 11.80 -5.78
N THR A 132 64.98 12.86 -5.60
CA THR A 132 66.11 13.23 -4.73
C THR A 132 66.28 14.76 -4.86
N SER A 133 66.59 15.45 -3.76
CA SER A 133 67.71 16.39 -3.61
C SER A 133 67.68 17.03 -2.22
#